data_AF-A0A9X3EWI1-F1
#
_entry.id   AF-A0A9X3EWI1-F1
#
_cell.length_a   1.000
_cell.length_b   1.000
_cell.length_c   1.000
_cell.angle_alpha   90.00
_cell.angle_beta   90.00
_cell.angle_gamma   90.00
#
_symmetry.space_group_name_H-M   'P 1'
#
loop_
_entity.id
_entity.type
_entity.pdbx_description
1 polymer ?
#
loop_
_entity_poly.entity_id
_entity_poly.type
_entity_poly.pdbx_seq_one_letter_code
_entity_poly.pdbx_strand_id
1 'polypeptide(L)'
;MDECTAYRLRIINRAISKLYDDALRPFELRIAQLNTLVVVMQTQGLTPNELSQRMHMDASTVSRNVERMCKSGWLKLADIDDARSHEIQITEKGMKLIADVAPAWEAAQREAEEMLGVSIGKAIARGANRLANE
;
A
#
# COMPACT_ATOMS: atom_id res chain seq x y z
N MET A 1 -17.29 -17.16 19.70
CA MET A 1 -16.71 -16.56 18.47
C MET A 1 -15.70 -15.46 18.80
N ASP A 2 -15.69 -14.96 20.03
CA ASP A 2 -14.85 -13.86 20.54
C ASP A 2 -13.34 -14.13 20.56
N GLU A 3 -12.90 -15.36 20.27
CA GLU A 3 -11.48 -15.72 20.30
C GLU A 3 -10.79 -15.75 18.92
N CYS A 4 -11.51 -15.68 17.80
CA CYS A 4 -10.92 -15.86 16.47
C CYS A 4 -10.03 -14.66 16.06
N THR A 5 -8.71 -14.86 15.97
CA THR A 5 -7.73 -13.84 15.56
C THR A 5 -8.00 -13.32 14.15
N ALA A 6 -8.31 -14.21 13.19
CA ALA A 6 -8.57 -13.81 11.80
C ALA A 6 -9.80 -12.89 11.68
N TYR A 7 -10.83 -13.12 12.47
CA TYR A 7 -12.02 -12.27 12.49
C TYR A 7 -11.73 -10.89 13.09
N ARG A 8 -11.00 -10.85 14.21
CA ARG A 8 -10.59 -9.59 14.86
C ARG A 8 -9.68 -8.75 13.96
N LEU A 9 -8.70 -9.37 13.31
CA LEU A 9 -7.84 -8.70 12.33
C LEU A 9 -8.66 -8.16 11.15
N ARG A 10 -9.67 -8.88 10.67
CA ARG A 10 -10.53 -8.41 9.58
C ARG A 10 -11.35 -7.17 9.96
N ILE A 11 -11.84 -7.10 11.19
CA ILE A 11 -12.55 -5.91 11.70
C ILE A 11 -11.60 -4.71 11.74
N ILE A 12 -10.43 -4.88 12.38
CA ILE A 12 -9.42 -3.82 12.49
C ILE A 12 -9.00 -3.34 11.10
N ASN A 13 -8.62 -4.26 10.22
CA ASN A 13 -8.20 -3.92 8.86
C ASN A 13 -9.29 -3.16 8.11
N ARG A 14 -10.55 -3.60 8.16
CA ARG A 14 -11.64 -2.92 7.44
C ARG A 14 -11.90 -1.51 7.97
N ALA A 15 -11.88 -1.31 9.29
CA ALA A 15 -12.08 -0.01 9.90
C ALA A 15 -10.95 0.97 9.52
N ILE A 16 -9.70 0.52 9.69
CA ILE A 16 -8.52 1.33 9.40
C ILE A 16 -8.39 1.60 7.90
N SER A 17 -8.53 0.60 7.03
CA SER A 17 -8.51 0.83 5.57
C SER A 17 -9.60 1.80 5.12
N LYS A 18 -10.81 1.72 5.71
CA LYS A 18 -11.89 2.66 5.40
C LYS A 18 -11.52 4.09 5.77
N LEU A 19 -10.91 4.31 6.93
CA LEU A 19 -10.46 5.64 7.37
C LEU A 19 -9.51 6.27 6.33
N TYR A 20 -8.46 5.55 5.92
CA TYR A 20 -7.56 6.05 4.88
C TYR A 20 -8.25 6.21 3.52
N ASP A 21 -9.06 5.24 3.09
CA ASP A 21 -9.76 5.32 1.81
C ASP A 21 -10.74 6.51 1.76
N ASP A 22 -11.38 6.85 2.87
CA ASP A 22 -12.25 8.03 2.98
C ASP A 22 -11.43 9.33 2.86
N ALA A 23 -10.26 9.41 3.53
CA ALA A 23 -9.37 10.56 3.46
C ALA A 23 -8.72 10.74 2.07
N LEU A 24 -8.45 9.64 1.37
CA LEU A 24 -7.82 9.63 0.04
C LEU A 24 -8.83 9.72 -1.12
N ARG A 25 -10.13 9.57 -0.85
CA ARG A 25 -11.20 9.64 -1.86
C ARG A 25 -11.15 10.90 -2.74
N PRO A 26 -10.88 12.12 -2.23
CA PRO A 26 -10.78 13.32 -3.07
C PRO A 26 -9.69 13.24 -4.15
N PHE A 27 -8.71 12.36 -3.98
CA PHE A 27 -7.60 12.12 -4.91
C PHE A 27 -7.83 10.89 -5.79
N GLU A 28 -9.04 10.31 -5.76
CA GLU A 28 -9.40 9.07 -6.46
C GLU A 28 -8.49 7.89 -6.12
N LEU A 29 -7.91 7.90 -4.91
CA LEU A 29 -6.89 6.97 -4.46
C LEU A 29 -7.40 6.13 -3.29
N ARG A 30 -6.95 4.87 -3.23
CA ARG A 30 -7.10 3.98 -2.06
C ARG A 30 -5.78 3.78 -1.35
N ILE A 31 -5.83 3.43 -0.06
CA ILE A 31 -4.63 3.22 0.76
C ILE A 31 -3.69 2.15 0.18
N ALA A 32 -4.25 1.08 -0.37
CA ALA A 32 -3.45 0.03 -1.01
C ALA A 32 -2.65 0.57 -2.22
N GLN A 33 -3.24 1.47 -3.01
CA GLN A 33 -2.57 2.09 -4.16
C GLN A 33 -1.51 3.09 -3.70
N LEU A 34 -1.80 3.88 -2.66
CA LEU A 34 -0.79 4.77 -2.06
C LEU A 34 0.41 3.97 -1.55
N ASN A 35 0.18 2.87 -0.83
CA ASN A 35 1.26 1.99 -0.35
C ASN A 35 2.10 1.45 -1.52
N THR A 36 1.46 1.01 -2.62
CA THR A 36 2.19 0.60 -3.83
C THR A 36 3.03 1.72 -4.42
N LEU A 37 2.51 2.95 -4.53
CA LEU A 37 3.28 4.10 -5.03
C LEU A 37 4.50 4.38 -4.16
N VAL A 38 4.33 4.37 -2.83
CA VAL A 38 5.42 4.61 -1.88
C VAL A 38 6.49 3.51 -1.97
N VAL A 39 6.08 2.24 -2.07
CA VAL A 39 7.04 1.12 -2.22
C VAL A 39 7.84 1.27 -3.51
N VAL A 40 7.18 1.51 -4.65
CA VAL A 40 7.87 1.69 -5.95
C VAL A 40 8.81 2.89 -5.92
N MET A 41 8.39 4.00 -5.31
CA MET A 41 9.21 5.20 -5.17
C MET A 41 10.47 4.94 -4.33
N GLN A 42 10.33 4.23 -3.20
CA GLN A 42 11.44 3.95 -2.28
C GLN A 42 12.47 2.96 -2.84
N THR A 43 12.04 2.01 -3.66
CA THR A 43 12.96 1.05 -4.29
C THR A 43 13.58 1.57 -5.59
N GLN A 44 13.14 2.73 -6.08
CA GLN A 44 13.53 3.32 -7.37
C GLN A 44 13.20 2.43 -8.58
N GLY A 45 12.15 1.62 -8.46
CA GLY A 45 11.80 0.58 -9.44
C GLY A 45 11.86 -0.82 -8.84
N LEU A 46 11.01 -1.73 -9.31
CA LEU A 46 11.07 -3.15 -8.99
C LEU A 46 10.23 -4.01 -9.94
N THR A 47 10.53 -5.30 -10.00
CA THR A 47 9.73 -6.28 -10.76
C THR A 47 8.37 -6.56 -10.08
N PRO A 48 7.36 -7.05 -10.83
CA PRO A 48 6.08 -7.47 -10.24
C PRO A 48 6.22 -8.53 -9.15
N ASN A 49 7.20 -9.43 -9.26
CA ASN A 49 7.44 -10.47 -8.26
C ASN A 49 7.99 -9.88 -6.96
N GLU A 50 8.95 -8.97 -7.05
CA GLU A 50 9.45 -8.25 -5.86
C GLU A 50 8.33 -7.42 -5.21
N LEU A 51 7.43 -6.84 -6.02
CA LEU A 51 6.31 -6.06 -5.48
C LEU A 51 5.30 -6.96 -4.77
N SER A 52 5.01 -8.14 -5.32
CA SER A 52 4.20 -9.18 -4.68
C SER A 52 4.75 -9.58 -3.31
N GLN A 53 6.06 -9.81 -3.22
CA GLN A 53 6.73 -10.16 -1.97
C GLN A 53 6.66 -9.02 -0.94
N ARG A 54 7.03 -7.79 -1.33
CA ARG A 54 7.03 -6.62 -0.44
C ARG A 54 5.63 -6.23 0.05
N MET A 55 4.62 -6.40 -0.80
CA MET A 55 3.23 -6.07 -0.46
C MET A 55 2.53 -7.20 0.31
N HIS A 56 3.16 -8.38 0.46
CA HIS A 56 2.53 -9.59 0.98
C HIS A 56 1.20 -9.93 0.27
N MET A 57 1.19 -9.79 -1.05
CA MET A 57 0.02 -9.98 -1.91
C MET A 57 0.31 -11.00 -3.00
N ASP A 58 -0.70 -11.75 -3.42
CA ASP A 58 -0.54 -12.67 -4.56
C ASP A 58 -0.24 -11.91 -5.86
N ALA A 59 0.55 -12.54 -6.74
CA ALA A 59 1.00 -11.92 -7.98
C ALA A 59 -0.16 -11.49 -8.90
N SER A 60 -1.30 -12.21 -8.89
CA SER A 60 -2.45 -11.86 -9.74
C SER A 60 -3.14 -10.58 -9.28
N THR A 61 -3.15 -10.32 -7.97
CA THR A 61 -3.69 -9.10 -7.39
C THR A 61 -2.74 -7.93 -7.61
N VAL A 62 -1.44 -8.13 -7.45
CA VAL A 62 -0.44 -7.10 -7.77
C VAL A 62 -0.50 -6.69 -9.23
N SER A 63 -0.46 -7.65 -10.17
CA SER A 63 -0.48 -7.35 -11.60
C SER A 63 -1.72 -6.53 -12.01
N ARG A 64 -2.91 -6.91 -11.54
CA ARG A 64 -4.15 -6.17 -11.83
C ARG A 64 -4.15 -4.76 -11.23
N ASN A 65 -3.59 -4.58 -10.03
CA ASN A 65 -3.47 -3.27 -9.40
C ASN A 65 -2.49 -2.38 -10.16
N VAL A 66 -1.31 -2.91 -10.50
CA VAL A 66 -0.29 -2.20 -11.28
C VAL A 66 -0.85 -1.76 -12.64
N GLU A 67 -1.54 -2.65 -13.36
CA GLU A 67 -2.15 -2.31 -14.64
C GLU A 67 -3.12 -1.12 -14.53
N ARG A 68 -3.96 -1.08 -13.49
CA ARG A 68 -4.88 0.04 -13.24
C ARG A 68 -4.15 1.33 -12.91
N MET A 69 -3.06 1.25 -12.17
CA MET A 69 -2.23 2.41 -11.79
C MET A 69 -1.44 2.94 -12.99
N CYS A 70 -1.01 2.07 -13.91
CA CYS A 70 -0.45 2.45 -15.20
C CYS A 70 -1.48 3.17 -16.07
N LYS A 71 -2.73 2.67 -16.15
CA LYS A 71 -3.83 3.35 -16.85
C LYS A 71 -4.15 4.73 -16.26
N SER A 72 -3.96 4.89 -14.95
CA SER A 72 -4.12 6.17 -14.24
C SER A 72 -2.93 7.12 -14.44
N GLY A 73 -1.84 6.62 -15.04
CA GLY A 73 -0.61 7.35 -15.30
C GLY A 73 0.28 7.55 -14.07
N TRP A 74 0.05 6.82 -12.97
CA TRP A 74 0.84 6.94 -11.73
C TRP A 74 2.08 6.05 -11.74
N LEU A 75 2.01 4.94 -12.47
CA LEU A 75 3.09 4.00 -12.70
C LEU A 75 3.33 3.84 -14.21
N LYS A 76 4.49 3.29 -14.57
CA LYS A 76 4.80 2.81 -15.92
C LYS A 76 5.58 1.50 -15.84
N LEU A 77 5.49 0.69 -16.89
CA LEU A 77 6.35 -0.47 -17.08
C LEU A 77 7.51 -0.05 -17.99
N ALA A 78 8.74 -0.31 -17.55
CA ALA A 78 9.94 -0.13 -18.34
C ALA A 78 10.50 -1.51 -18.73
N ASP A 79 10.89 -1.65 -19.99
CA ASP A 79 11.56 -2.86 -20.46
C ASP A 79 12.95 -2.94 -19.82
N ILE A 80 13.35 -4.14 -19.43
CA ILE A 80 14.72 -4.45 -19.00
C ILE A 80 15.31 -5.49 -19.96
N ASP A 81 16.64 -5.61 -19.98
CA ASP A 81 17.39 -6.43 -20.97
C ASP A 81 16.96 -7.91 -21.00
N ASP A 82 16.29 -8.41 -19.96
CA ASP A 82 15.65 -9.71 -19.95
C ASP A 82 14.24 -9.62 -20.56
N ALA A 83 14.07 -10.18 -21.76
CA ALA A 83 12.88 -10.10 -22.62
C ALA A 83 11.55 -10.61 -22.02
N ARG A 84 11.53 -11.04 -20.75
CA ARG A 84 10.33 -11.50 -20.02
C ARG A 84 10.04 -10.73 -18.74
N SER A 85 10.87 -9.76 -18.37
CA SER A 85 10.69 -9.00 -17.14
C SER A 85 10.53 -7.51 -17.45
N HIS A 86 9.64 -6.86 -16.73
CA HIS A 86 9.45 -5.40 -16.80
C HIS A 86 9.68 -4.84 -15.40
N GLU A 87 10.28 -3.66 -15.35
CA GLU A 87 10.39 -2.90 -14.12
C GLU A 87 9.19 -1.98 -13.97
N ILE A 88 8.57 -1.99 -12.79
CA ILE A 88 7.52 -1.06 -12.40
C ILE A 88 8.21 0.19 -11.89
N GLN A 89 8.00 1.33 -12.55
CA GLN A 89 8.56 2.62 -12.17
C GLN A 89 7.46 3.63 -11.84
N ILE A 90 7.73 4.53 -10.89
CA ILE A 90 6.85 5.65 -10.59
C ILE A 90 7.00 6.75 -11.66
N THR A 91 5.90 7.40 -12.02
CA THR A 91 5.91 8.55 -12.93
C THR A 91 5.99 9.87 -12.15
N GLU A 92 6.26 10.98 -12.84
CA GLU A 92 6.15 12.32 -12.25
C GLU A 92 4.75 12.60 -11.69
N LYS A 93 3.70 12.15 -12.39
CA LYS A 93 2.32 12.25 -11.90
C LYS A 93 2.12 11.44 -10.62
N GLY A 94 2.70 10.24 -10.52
CA GLY A 94 2.66 9.43 -9.31
C GLY A 94 3.39 10.09 -8.14
N MET A 95 4.58 10.62 -8.37
CA MET A 95 5.36 11.36 -7.35
C MET A 95 4.60 12.60 -6.85
N LYS A 96 4.02 13.37 -7.79
CA LYS A 96 3.18 14.52 -7.43
C LYS A 96 1.97 14.10 -6.61
N LEU A 97 1.30 13.01 -6.98
CA LEU A 97 0.15 12.50 -6.24
C LEU A 97 0.53 12.17 -4.78
N ILE A 98 1.66 11.50 -4.54
CA ILE A 98 2.12 11.23 -3.16
C ILE A 98 2.25 12.53 -2.37
N ALA A 99 2.87 13.56 -2.95
CA ALA A 99 3.04 14.86 -2.29
C ALA A 99 1.69 15.55 -2.02
N ASP A 100 0.76 15.49 -2.97
CA ASP A 100 -0.57 16.11 -2.87
C ASP A 100 -1.44 15.41 -1.79
N VAL A 101 -1.32 14.08 -1.62
CA VAL A 101 -2.12 13.35 -0.61
C VAL A 101 -1.53 13.37 0.79
N ALA A 102 -0.25 13.72 0.94
CA ALA A 102 0.48 13.59 2.21
C ALA A 102 -0.26 14.23 3.41
N PRO A 103 -0.81 15.46 3.32
CA PRO A 103 -1.53 16.07 4.44
C PRO A 103 -2.79 15.30 4.85
N ALA A 104 -3.54 14.75 3.88
CA ALA A 104 -4.74 13.95 4.15
C ALA A 104 -4.38 12.59 4.76
N TRP A 105 -3.30 11.97 4.28
CA TRP A 105 -2.77 10.74 4.86
C TRP A 105 -2.27 10.96 6.29
N GLU A 106 -1.55 12.05 6.57
CA GLU A 106 -1.07 12.37 7.93
C GLU A 106 -2.23 12.59 8.91
N ALA A 107 -3.32 13.23 8.47
CA ALA A 107 -4.52 13.38 9.29
C ALA A 107 -5.17 12.02 9.59
N ALA A 108 -5.34 11.17 8.58
CA ALA A 108 -5.85 9.81 8.76
C ALA A 108 -4.94 8.94 9.63
N GLN A 109 -3.61 9.10 9.53
CA GLN A 109 -2.63 8.42 10.36
C GLN A 109 -2.81 8.77 11.84
N ARG A 110 -2.96 10.06 12.17
CA ARG A 110 -3.21 10.49 13.56
C ARG A 110 -4.52 9.93 14.10
N GLU A 111 -5.59 9.98 13.31
CA GLU A 111 -6.88 9.41 13.72
C GLU A 111 -6.80 7.88 13.90
N ALA A 112 -6.06 7.17 13.04
CA ALA A 112 -5.82 5.74 13.19
C ALA A 112 -5.08 5.42 14.49
N GLU A 113 -4.07 6.22 14.84
CA GLU A 113 -3.32 6.10 16.10
C GLU A 113 -4.20 6.36 17.32
N GLU A 114 -5.10 7.33 17.25
CA GLU A 114 -6.09 7.61 18.30
C GLU A 114 -7.11 6.46 18.45
N MET A 115 -7.64 5.95 17.34
CA MET A 115 -8.61 4.84 17.32
C MET A 115 -8.02 3.55 17.90
N LEU A 116 -6.77 3.23 17.57
CA LEU A 116 -6.09 2.01 18.04
C LEU A 116 -5.54 2.20 19.46
N GLY A 117 -5.12 3.42 19.79
CA GLY A 117 -4.34 3.68 20.99
C GLY A 117 -2.92 3.09 20.93
N VAL A 118 -2.06 3.60 21.81
CA VAL A 118 -0.62 3.32 21.80
C VAL A 118 -0.29 1.83 21.95
N SER A 119 -1.05 1.09 22.76
CA SER A 119 -0.77 -0.33 23.05
C SER A 119 -1.03 -1.22 21.84
N ILE A 120 -2.17 -1.04 21.17
CA ILE A 120 -2.55 -1.81 19.99
C ILE A 120 -1.67 -1.41 18.80
N GLY A 121 -1.44 -0.11 18.59
CA GLY A 121 -0.55 0.36 17.53
C GLY A 121 0.85 -0.27 17.62
N LYS A 122 1.44 -0.30 18.82
CA LYS A 122 2.72 -0.98 19.07
C LYS A 122 2.66 -2.49 18.85
N ALA A 123 1.55 -3.14 19.19
CA ALA A 123 1.37 -4.58 18.99
C ALA A 123 1.27 -4.93 17.50
N ILE A 124 0.53 -4.14 16.72
CA ILE A 124 0.42 -4.29 15.27
C ILE A 124 1.79 -4.10 14.61
N ALA A 125 2.53 -3.05 14.96
CA ALA A 125 3.87 -2.81 14.42
C ALA A 125 4.83 -3.97 14.70
N ARG A 126 4.85 -4.51 15.92
CA ARG A 126 5.66 -5.70 16.25
C ARG A 126 5.23 -6.94 15.46
N GLY A 127 3.92 -7.16 15.34
CA GLY A 127 3.37 -8.27 14.57
C GLY A 127 3.74 -8.20 13.09
N ALA A 128 3.58 -7.03 12.48
CA ALA A 128 3.96 -6.77 11.09
C ALA A 128 5.46 -6.99 10.86
N ASN A 129 6.32 -6.43 11.71
CA ASN A 129 7.77 -6.62 11.59
C ASN A 129 8.19 -8.08 11.75
N ARG A 130 7.54 -8.85 12.61
CA ARG A 130 7.82 -10.28 12.75
C ARG A 130 7.47 -11.05 11.47
N LEU A 131 6.26 -10.83 10.95
CA LEU A 131 5.76 -11.54 9.77
C LEU A 131 6.42 -11.09 8.46
N ALA A 132 6.94 -9.87 8.39
CA ALA A 132 7.67 -9.37 7.22
C ALA A 132 9.08 -9.94 7.08
N ASN A 133 9.62 -10.53 8.15
CA ASN A 133 10.98 -11.11 8.19
C ASN A 133 10.96 -12.66 8.21
N GLU A 134 9.79 -13.28 8.06
CA GLU A 134 9.59 -14.74 7.91
C GLU A 134 9.35 -15.10 6.44
#